data_AF-A0AB38EIA1-F1
#
_entry.id   AF-A0AB38EIA1-F1
#
_cell.length_a   1.000
_cell.length_b   1.000
_cell.length_c   1.000
_cell.angle_alpha   90.00
_cell.angle_beta   90.00
_cell.angle_gamma   90.00
#
_symmetry.space_group_name_H-M   'P 1'
#
loop_
_entity.id
_entity.type
_entity.pdbx_description
1 polymer ?
#
loop_
_entity_poly.entity_id
_entity_poly.type
_entity_poly.pdbx_seq_one_letter_code
_entity_poly.pdbx_strand_id
1 'polypeptide(L)'
;MPKARLISDFSSDTGVTSREVTAGGKAGDQGPPGLKNVILVRCDPPRLYEAATGEPIPAFNAYARSIHKMRGKKRTAATNQQYTGRNAGLMDYLFECRAMGTAQIDPDTLNETLESYYTFLTEGIHSDDYIIRTVAKRLGRTPITASSALAYKAAANDFLRKHSALIRDSLARVRLLNPGIKIESPMELELLADRKRSKSEIEELRSKIMEFKDKPDNVYQITQGGLAGGRPPPPRKRKDFPTQHILALIQNLDPLEKVVALLQCGGSLRQSETWSIKKSDINLAERTIRVEDPNYLRDPSAKELPFKGRTTAIIYMFEPFKRLFFDALGRR
;
A
#
# COMPACT_ATOMS: atom_id res chain seq x y z
N MET A 1 -25.91 -8.19 -15.30
CA MET A 1 -26.16 -8.90 -14.02
C MET A 1 -25.39 -10.20 -14.02
N PRO A 2 -24.21 -10.31 -13.41
CA PRO A 2 -23.51 -11.58 -13.32
C PRO A 2 -24.03 -12.38 -12.12
N LYS A 3 -24.38 -13.64 -12.39
CA LYS A 3 -25.04 -14.60 -11.51
C LYS A 3 -24.16 -14.93 -10.28
N ALA A 4 -24.74 -14.79 -9.09
CA ALA A 4 -24.21 -15.40 -7.88
C ALA A 4 -24.33 -16.92 -7.98
N ARG A 5 -23.22 -17.66 -7.88
CA ARG A 5 -23.25 -19.11 -7.66
C ARG A 5 -23.36 -19.33 -6.16
N LEU A 6 -24.58 -19.57 -5.69
CA LEU A 6 -24.81 -20.28 -4.43
C LEU A 6 -24.44 -21.74 -4.68
N ILE A 7 -23.40 -22.22 -4.01
CA ILE A 7 -23.16 -23.67 -3.88
C ILE A 7 -23.84 -24.05 -2.57
N SER A 8 -25.10 -24.47 -2.67
CA SER A 8 -25.74 -25.34 -1.71
C SER A 8 -25.59 -26.75 -2.25
N ASP A 9 -25.00 -27.65 -1.48
CA ASP A 9 -25.51 -29.02 -1.33
C ASP A 9 -24.89 -29.62 -0.06
N PHE A 10 -25.75 -29.74 0.94
CA PHE A 10 -25.54 -30.63 2.09
C PHE A 10 -25.65 -32.06 1.58
N SER A 11 -24.59 -32.83 1.74
CA SER A 11 -24.61 -34.28 1.62
C SER A 11 -23.80 -34.83 2.79
N SER A 12 -24.52 -35.40 3.75
CA SER A 12 -23.99 -36.19 4.85
C SER A 12 -23.28 -37.42 4.32
N ASP A 13 -21.97 -37.53 4.52
CA ASP A 13 -21.35 -38.85 4.61
C ASP A 13 -20.12 -38.84 5.53
N THR A 14 -20.09 -39.87 6.35
CA THR A 14 -19.12 -40.15 7.40
C THR A 14 -17.80 -40.65 6.82
N GLY A 15 -16.67 -40.05 7.21
CA GLY A 15 -15.37 -40.53 6.76
C GLY A 15 -14.20 -39.74 7.33
N VAL A 16 -13.77 -40.09 8.54
CA VAL A 16 -12.50 -39.66 9.12
C VAL A 16 -11.37 -40.20 8.25
N THR A 17 -10.60 -39.32 7.59
CA THR A 17 -9.18 -39.56 7.29
C THR A 17 -8.42 -38.24 7.19
N SER A 18 -7.48 -38.12 8.11
CA SER A 18 -6.45 -37.09 8.19
C SER A 18 -5.63 -37.06 6.90
N ARG A 19 -5.52 -35.89 6.26
CA ARG A 19 -4.48 -35.63 5.27
C ARG A 19 -3.85 -34.26 5.52
N GLU A 20 -2.55 -34.33 5.81
CA GLU A 20 -1.62 -33.23 5.99
C GLU A 20 -1.70 -32.25 4.81
N VAL A 21 -1.85 -30.96 5.13
CA VAL A 21 -1.67 -29.88 4.15
C VAL A 21 -0.19 -29.48 4.19
N THR A 22 0.57 -30.05 3.26
CA THR A 22 1.92 -29.60 2.93
C THR A 22 1.90 -28.13 2.51
N ALA A 23 2.68 -27.32 3.22
CA ALA A 23 2.96 -25.93 2.92
C ALA A 23 3.67 -25.80 1.56
N GLY A 24 3.02 -25.14 0.61
CA GLY A 24 3.55 -24.95 -0.74
C GLY A 24 2.78 -23.89 -1.53
N GLY A 25 2.62 -22.69 -0.96
CA GLY A 25 1.94 -21.56 -1.61
C GLY A 25 2.89 -20.36 -1.79
N LYS A 26 3.17 -20.03 -3.05
CA LYS A 26 4.10 -18.98 -3.50
C LYS A 26 3.82 -17.59 -2.90
N ALA A 27 4.90 -16.91 -2.51
CA ALA A 27 4.93 -15.53 -2.09
C ALA A 27 4.46 -14.58 -3.21
N GLY A 28 3.22 -14.11 -3.11
CA GLY A 28 2.64 -13.14 -4.06
C GLY A 28 1.29 -12.56 -3.64
N ASP A 29 0.69 -13.06 -2.57
CA ASP A 29 -0.64 -12.66 -2.13
C ASP A 29 -0.60 -12.26 -0.65
N GLN A 30 0.06 -11.13 -0.35
CA GLN A 30 0.13 -10.60 1.01
C GLN A 30 -1.18 -9.89 1.39
N GLY A 31 -2.25 -10.66 1.55
CA GLY A 31 -3.22 -10.36 2.60
C GLY A 31 -2.54 -10.59 3.97
N PRO A 32 -3.02 -9.96 5.05
CA PRO A 32 -2.50 -10.28 6.39
C PRO A 32 -2.59 -11.80 6.60
N PRO A 33 -1.54 -12.46 7.15
CA PRO A 33 -1.61 -13.89 7.50
C PRO A 33 -2.81 -14.11 8.43
N GLY A 34 -3.42 -15.31 8.44
CA GLY A 34 -4.69 -15.66 9.10
C GLY A 34 -5.31 -14.60 10.03
N LEU A 35 -6.35 -13.91 9.56
CA LEU A 35 -7.20 -13.07 10.42
C LEU A 35 -8.05 -14.00 11.30
N LYS A 36 -8.11 -13.72 12.60
CA LYS A 36 -8.79 -14.63 13.55
C LYS A 36 -10.20 -14.18 13.88
N ASN A 37 -10.36 -12.88 14.14
CA ASN A 37 -11.62 -12.30 14.59
C ASN A 37 -12.44 -11.70 13.44
N VAL A 38 -11.84 -11.52 12.26
CA VAL A 38 -12.47 -10.90 11.10
C VAL A 38 -12.25 -11.67 9.81
N ILE A 39 -13.25 -11.66 8.94
CA ILE A 39 -13.24 -12.33 7.63
C ILE A 39 -13.21 -11.27 6.53
N LEU A 40 -12.11 -11.22 5.77
CA LEU A 40 -11.95 -10.33 4.63
C LEU A 40 -12.43 -11.04 3.34
N VAL A 41 -13.57 -10.59 2.82
CA VAL A 41 -14.11 -11.04 1.54
C VAL A 41 -13.50 -10.21 0.42
N ARG A 42 -12.75 -10.86 -0.47
CA ARG A 42 -12.11 -10.24 -1.64
C ARG A 42 -13.09 -10.05 -2.79
N CYS A 43 -14.02 -9.11 -2.63
CA CYS A 43 -14.87 -8.59 -3.69
C CYS A 43 -14.42 -7.18 -4.12
N ASP A 44 -15.06 -6.59 -5.13
CA ASP A 44 -14.77 -5.21 -5.56
C ASP A 44 -16.00 -4.32 -5.31
N PRO A 45 -16.00 -3.47 -4.26
CA PRO A 45 -14.93 -3.24 -3.27
C PRO A 45 -14.87 -4.33 -2.17
N PRO A 46 -13.70 -4.57 -1.54
CA PRO A 46 -13.58 -5.61 -0.52
C PRO A 46 -14.42 -5.29 0.71
N ARG A 47 -14.87 -6.34 1.40
CA ARG A 47 -15.75 -6.24 2.57
C ARG A 47 -15.19 -7.02 3.75
N LEU A 48 -15.40 -6.50 4.94
CA LEU A 48 -15.00 -7.13 6.19
C LEU A 48 -16.24 -7.47 7.01
N TYR A 49 -16.22 -8.69 7.55
CA TYR A 49 -17.26 -9.25 8.41
C TYR A 49 -16.60 -9.72 9.71
N GLU A 50 -17.34 -9.65 10.82
CA GLU A 50 -16.92 -10.27 12.07
C GLU A 50 -17.02 -11.80 11.95
N ALA A 51 -16.01 -12.52 12.44
CA ALA A 51 -15.97 -13.99 12.32
C ALA A 51 -16.99 -14.70 13.21
N ALA A 52 -17.30 -14.13 14.39
CA ALA A 52 -18.20 -14.73 15.36
C ALA A 52 -19.69 -14.54 15.00
N THR A 53 -20.07 -13.34 14.56
CA THR A 53 -21.47 -12.98 14.29
C THR A 53 -21.83 -13.03 12.80
N GLY A 54 -20.84 -12.96 11.91
CA GLY A 54 -21.07 -12.77 10.48
C GLY A 54 -21.57 -11.37 10.11
N GLU A 55 -21.61 -10.43 11.06
CA GLU A 55 -22.10 -9.08 10.80
C GLU A 55 -21.07 -8.26 10.01
N PRO A 56 -21.54 -7.42 9.07
CA PRO A 56 -20.65 -6.55 8.30
C PRO A 56 -20.11 -5.43 9.18
N ILE A 57 -18.79 -5.21 9.19
CA ILE A 57 -18.18 -4.10 9.93
C ILE A 57 -18.45 -2.79 9.15
N PRO A 58 -19.38 -1.91 9.59
CA PRO A 58 -19.88 -0.84 8.74
C PRO A 58 -18.82 0.22 8.45
N ALA A 59 -17.99 0.54 9.44
CA ALA A 59 -16.91 1.53 9.33
C ALA A 59 -15.88 1.12 8.27
N PHE A 60 -15.46 -0.15 8.26
CA PHE A 60 -14.55 -0.68 7.25
C PHE A 60 -15.18 -0.69 5.86
N ASN A 61 -16.41 -1.19 5.74
CA ASN A 61 -17.10 -1.30 4.45
C ASN A 61 -17.39 0.07 3.82
N ALA A 62 -17.68 1.09 4.64
CA ALA A 62 -17.80 2.47 4.18
C ALA A 62 -16.45 3.01 3.67
N TYR A 63 -15.35 2.79 4.40
CA TYR A 63 -14.01 3.17 3.97
C TYR A 63 -13.61 2.50 2.65
N ALA A 64 -13.76 1.18 2.54
CA ALA A 64 -13.43 0.42 1.33
C ALA A 64 -14.20 0.95 0.10
N ARG A 65 -15.51 1.25 0.25
CA ARG A 65 -16.30 1.90 -0.80
C ARG A 65 -15.73 3.27 -1.18
N SER A 66 -15.37 4.10 -0.19
CA SER A 66 -14.85 5.44 -0.44
C SER A 66 -13.55 5.44 -1.25
N ILE A 67 -12.61 4.53 -0.94
CA ILE A 67 -11.29 4.49 -1.59
C ILE A 67 -11.38 3.86 -2.99
N HIS A 68 -12.28 2.89 -3.18
CA HIS A 68 -12.55 2.27 -4.48
C HIS A 68 -13.39 3.16 -5.41
N LYS A 69 -14.23 4.07 -4.88
CA LYS A 69 -14.95 5.07 -5.71
C LYS A 69 -14.00 6.09 -6.35
N MET A 70 -12.85 6.36 -5.72
CA MET A 70 -11.83 7.30 -6.24
C MET A 70 -10.85 6.67 -7.25
N ARG A 71 -11.21 5.53 -7.86
CA ARG A 71 -10.40 4.85 -8.86
C ARG A 71 -10.02 5.79 -10.02
N GLY A 72 -8.74 5.77 -10.39
CA GLY A 72 -8.20 6.48 -11.56
C GLY A 72 -7.81 7.95 -11.36
N LYS A 73 -8.24 8.63 -10.28
CA LYS A 73 -7.90 10.05 -10.06
C LYS A 73 -6.68 10.29 -9.16
N LYS A 74 -6.47 9.48 -8.12
CA LYS A 74 -5.38 9.67 -7.13
C LYS A 74 -4.70 8.39 -6.62
N ARG A 75 -5.32 7.21 -6.76
CA ARG A 75 -4.80 5.93 -6.24
C ARG A 75 -4.94 4.80 -7.25
N THR A 76 -3.95 3.91 -7.28
CA THR A 76 -3.98 2.69 -8.08
C THR A 76 -4.78 1.60 -7.39
N ALA A 77 -5.26 0.60 -8.14
CA ALA A 77 -5.97 -0.54 -7.60
C ALA A 77 -5.12 -1.31 -6.56
N ALA A 78 -3.83 -1.48 -6.85
CA ALA A 78 -2.88 -2.13 -5.95
C ALA A 78 -2.75 -1.39 -4.62
N THR A 79 -2.65 -0.05 -4.64
CA THR A 79 -2.60 0.76 -3.40
C THR A 79 -3.88 0.59 -2.59
N ASN A 80 -5.05 0.60 -3.22
CA ASN A 80 -6.32 0.40 -2.52
C ASN A 80 -6.39 -0.98 -1.85
N GLN A 81 -6.01 -2.04 -2.57
CA GLN A 81 -5.99 -3.40 -2.01
C GLN A 81 -5.03 -3.53 -0.83
N GLN A 82 -3.83 -2.93 -0.92
CA GLN A 82 -2.86 -2.93 0.18
C GLN A 82 -3.40 -2.20 1.41
N TYR A 83 -4.04 -1.04 1.24
CA TYR A 83 -4.61 -0.29 2.37
C TYR A 83 -5.76 -1.06 3.01
N THR A 84 -6.67 -1.61 2.21
CA THR A 84 -7.80 -2.40 2.70
C THR A 84 -7.32 -3.66 3.44
N GLY A 85 -6.32 -4.37 2.93
CA GLY A 85 -5.73 -5.53 3.60
C GLY A 85 -5.05 -5.19 4.93
N ARG A 86 -4.29 -4.09 4.97
CA ARG A 86 -3.62 -3.62 6.21
C ARG A 86 -4.62 -3.16 7.26
N ASN A 87 -5.69 -2.49 6.85
CA ASN A 87 -6.76 -2.07 7.75
C ASN A 87 -7.58 -3.25 8.28
N ALA A 88 -7.68 -4.36 7.54
CA ALA A 88 -8.28 -5.58 8.07
C ALA A 88 -7.47 -6.13 9.26
N GLY A 89 -6.14 -6.07 9.19
CA GLY A 89 -5.26 -6.41 10.32
C GLY A 89 -5.41 -5.46 11.52
N LEU A 90 -5.62 -4.16 11.28
CA LEU A 90 -5.94 -3.21 12.36
C LEU A 90 -7.27 -3.59 13.05
N MET A 91 -8.29 -3.93 12.28
CA MET A 91 -9.59 -4.34 12.84
C MET A 91 -9.45 -5.62 13.68
N ASP A 92 -8.74 -6.63 13.18
CA ASP A 92 -8.45 -7.88 13.91
C ASP A 92 -7.79 -7.62 15.28
N TYR A 93 -6.84 -6.68 15.31
CA TYR A 93 -6.19 -6.21 16.54
C TYR A 93 -7.17 -5.48 17.48
N LEU A 94 -7.98 -4.54 16.99
CA LEU A 94 -8.95 -3.82 17.81
C LEU A 94 -10.02 -4.75 18.40
N PHE A 95 -10.47 -5.77 17.65
CA PHE A 95 -11.38 -6.79 18.17
C PHE A 95 -10.73 -7.62 19.29
N GLU A 96 -9.47 -8.02 19.14
CA GLU A 96 -8.77 -8.79 20.18
C GLU A 96 -8.53 -7.97 21.45
N CYS A 97 -8.23 -6.68 21.31
CA CYS A 97 -8.11 -5.76 22.44
C CYS A 97 -9.46 -5.43 23.10
N ARG A 98 -10.58 -5.99 22.60
CA ARG A 98 -11.95 -5.64 22.99
C ARG A 98 -12.27 -4.16 22.81
N ALA A 99 -11.51 -3.46 21.96
CA ALA A 99 -11.73 -2.09 21.53
C ALA A 99 -12.84 -1.97 20.46
N MET A 100 -13.37 -3.10 20.00
CA MET A 100 -14.55 -3.19 19.14
C MET A 100 -15.47 -4.25 19.75
N GLY A 101 -16.50 -3.83 20.49
CA GLY A 101 -17.43 -4.71 21.20
C GLY A 101 -18.54 -3.93 21.92
N THR A 102 -19.52 -4.64 22.49
CA THR A 102 -20.70 -4.06 23.18
C THR A 102 -20.40 -3.29 24.46
N ALA A 103 -19.16 -3.34 24.96
CA ALA A 103 -18.71 -2.53 26.08
C ALA A 103 -18.27 -1.15 25.58
N GLN A 104 -18.81 -0.08 26.17
CA GLN A 104 -18.27 1.27 26.00
C GLN A 104 -16.80 1.25 26.40
N ILE A 105 -15.91 1.29 25.42
CA ILE A 105 -14.48 1.46 25.69
C ILE A 105 -14.27 2.91 26.07
N ASP A 106 -13.55 3.08 27.16
CA ASP A 106 -13.08 4.36 27.60
C ASP A 106 -12.21 5.02 26.51
N PRO A 107 -12.56 6.26 26.10
CA PRO A 107 -11.77 7.11 25.21
C PRO A 107 -10.24 7.02 25.33
N ASP A 108 -9.72 7.08 26.55
CA ASP A 108 -8.28 7.13 26.80
C ASP A 108 -7.66 5.75 26.54
N THR A 109 -8.34 4.69 26.97
CA THR A 109 -7.95 3.31 26.69
C THR A 109 -7.89 3.01 25.18
N LEU A 110 -8.76 3.61 24.38
CA LEU A 110 -8.73 3.47 22.91
C LEU A 110 -7.51 4.19 22.31
N ASN A 111 -7.17 5.39 22.79
CA ASN A 111 -5.99 6.11 22.34
C ASN A 111 -4.71 5.34 22.67
N GLU A 112 -4.57 4.83 23.90
CA GLU A 112 -3.44 3.99 24.31
C GLU A 112 -3.31 2.71 23.45
N THR A 113 -4.44 2.06 23.17
CA THR A 113 -4.47 0.86 22.31
C THR A 113 -4.01 1.17 20.88
N LEU A 114 -4.39 2.33 20.35
CA LEU A 114 -4.02 2.80 19.02
C LEU A 114 -2.54 3.21 18.96
N GLU A 115 -2.02 3.89 19.98
CA GLU A 115 -0.59 4.23 20.09
C GLU A 115 0.28 2.97 20.12
N SER A 116 -0.17 1.96 20.87
CA SER A 116 0.50 0.66 21.03
C SER A 116 0.49 -0.19 19.75
N TYR A 117 -0.30 0.16 18.74
CA TYR A 117 -0.42 -0.62 17.51
C TYR A 117 0.90 -0.75 16.75
N TYR A 118 1.75 0.30 16.74
CA TYR A 118 3.05 0.21 16.08
C TYR A 118 3.98 -0.78 16.80
N THR A 119 4.03 -0.70 18.12
CA THR A 119 4.82 -1.60 18.98
C THR A 119 4.34 -3.05 18.84
N PHE A 120 3.02 -3.27 18.78
CA PHE A 120 2.44 -4.57 18.46
C PHE A 120 2.94 -5.14 17.14
N LEU A 121 3.06 -4.31 16.09
CA LEU A 121 3.56 -4.77 14.80
C LEU A 121 5.06 -5.09 14.81
N THR A 122 5.88 -4.28 15.49
CA THR A 122 7.34 -4.42 15.43
C THR A 122 7.94 -5.37 16.46
N GLU A 123 7.35 -5.46 17.64
CA GLU A 123 7.84 -6.29 18.75
C GLU A 123 6.97 -7.53 18.97
N GLY A 124 5.66 -7.40 18.80
CA GLY A 124 4.69 -8.50 18.88
C GLY A 124 4.88 -9.39 20.10
N ILE A 125 5.22 -10.67 19.87
CA ILE A 125 5.43 -11.69 20.93
C ILE A 125 6.63 -11.35 21.84
N HIS A 126 7.57 -10.55 21.35
CA HIS A 126 8.80 -10.15 22.07
C HIS A 126 8.69 -8.78 22.75
N SER A 127 7.51 -8.14 22.73
CA SER A 127 7.33 -6.87 23.42
C SER A 127 7.45 -7.04 24.93
N ASP A 128 7.99 -6.03 25.61
CA ASP A 128 8.07 -5.99 27.08
C ASP A 128 6.67 -5.82 27.70
N ASP A 129 5.76 -5.14 26.99
CA ASP A 129 4.38 -4.96 27.43
C ASP A 129 3.60 -6.28 27.43
N TYR A 130 3.04 -6.61 28.61
CA TYR A 130 2.23 -7.79 28.84
C TYR A 130 0.97 -7.84 27.96
N ILE A 131 0.32 -6.70 27.75
CA ILE A 131 -0.92 -6.63 26.97
C ILE A 131 -0.61 -6.95 25.50
N ILE A 132 0.37 -6.26 24.92
CA ILE A 132 0.81 -6.44 23.53
C ILE A 132 1.24 -7.89 23.28
N ARG A 133 2.06 -8.45 24.18
CA ARG A 133 2.54 -9.83 24.08
C ARG A 133 1.40 -10.85 24.15
N THR A 134 0.41 -10.61 24.99
CA THR A 134 -0.76 -11.49 25.12
C THR A 134 -1.63 -11.45 23.85
N VAL A 135 -1.92 -10.25 23.35
CA VAL A 135 -2.67 -10.04 22.11
C VAL A 135 -1.96 -10.68 20.91
N ALA A 136 -0.64 -10.47 20.79
CA ALA A 136 0.17 -11.06 19.72
C ALA A 136 0.17 -12.60 19.75
N LYS A 137 0.28 -13.20 20.94
CA LYS A 137 0.19 -14.67 21.10
C LYS A 137 -1.20 -15.19 20.71
N ARG A 138 -2.27 -14.52 21.12
CA ARG A 138 -3.65 -14.95 20.83
C ARG A 138 -4.01 -14.83 19.35
N LEU A 139 -3.48 -13.82 18.66
CA LEU A 139 -3.62 -13.63 17.22
C LEU A 139 -2.62 -14.47 16.41
N GLY A 140 -1.66 -15.15 17.05
CA GLY A 140 -0.62 -15.93 16.36
C GLY A 140 0.27 -15.08 15.45
N ARG A 141 0.50 -13.81 15.81
CA ARG A 141 1.21 -12.83 14.96
C ARG A 141 2.69 -12.80 15.29
N THR A 142 3.52 -12.96 14.28
CA THR A 142 4.95 -12.71 14.38
C THR A 142 5.28 -11.24 14.09
N PRO A 143 6.33 -10.69 14.71
CA PRO A 143 6.73 -9.31 14.46
C PRO A 143 7.15 -9.08 13.00
N ILE A 144 6.87 -7.89 12.49
CA ILE A 144 7.21 -7.47 11.12
C ILE A 144 8.31 -6.39 11.13
N THR A 145 8.97 -6.21 9.98
CA THR A 145 10.00 -5.18 9.85
C THR A 145 9.42 -3.78 10.06
N ALA A 146 10.23 -2.87 10.63
CA ALA A 146 9.84 -1.47 10.83
C ALA A 146 9.36 -0.79 9.53
N SER A 147 9.95 -1.13 8.38
CA SER A 147 9.52 -0.62 7.07
C SER A 147 8.10 -1.09 6.70
N SER A 148 7.80 -2.37 6.93
CA SER A 148 6.44 -2.91 6.75
C SER A 148 5.46 -2.28 7.74
N ALA A 149 5.84 -2.13 9.02
CA ALA A 149 5.01 -1.53 10.06
C ALA A 149 4.62 -0.08 9.73
N LEU A 150 5.53 0.71 9.17
CA LEU A 150 5.22 2.07 8.68
C LEU A 150 4.14 2.07 7.60
N ALA A 151 4.10 1.03 6.77
CA ALA A 151 3.11 0.90 5.71
C ALA A 151 1.72 0.53 6.27
N TYR A 152 1.66 -0.26 7.37
CA TYR A 152 0.43 -0.52 8.14
C TYR A 152 -0.05 0.74 8.87
N LYS A 153 0.87 1.47 9.54
CA LYS A 153 0.59 2.77 10.15
C LYS A 153 0.01 3.77 9.15
N ALA A 154 0.59 3.88 7.96
CA ALA A 154 0.09 4.79 6.93
C ALA A 154 -1.33 4.45 6.47
N ALA A 155 -1.68 3.16 6.40
CA ALA A 155 -3.03 2.70 6.10
C ALA A 155 -4.01 3.02 7.24
N ALA A 156 -3.60 2.75 8.48
CA ALA A 156 -4.39 3.05 9.68
C ALA A 156 -4.67 4.56 9.82
N ASN A 157 -3.65 5.41 9.65
CA ASN A 157 -3.83 6.87 9.66
C ASN A 157 -4.80 7.34 8.56
N ASP A 158 -4.72 6.78 7.35
CA ASP A 158 -5.66 7.11 6.27
C ASP A 158 -7.09 6.66 6.59
N PHE A 159 -7.25 5.50 7.22
CA PHE A 159 -8.54 5.00 7.68
C PHE A 159 -9.16 5.93 8.73
N LEU A 160 -8.42 6.21 9.80
CA LEU A 160 -8.89 7.03 10.92
C LEU A 160 -9.27 8.45 10.48
N ARG A 161 -8.46 9.08 9.61
CA ARG A 161 -8.77 10.43 9.08
C ARG A 161 -10.00 10.46 8.18
N LYS A 162 -10.18 9.45 7.34
CA LYS A 162 -11.39 9.38 6.50
C LYS A 162 -12.62 9.11 7.34
N HIS A 163 -12.48 8.29 8.37
CA HIS A 163 -13.58 8.03 9.29
C HIS A 163 -13.95 9.28 10.09
N SER A 164 -12.98 10.02 10.63
CA SER A 164 -13.24 11.28 11.33
C SER A 164 -13.87 12.33 10.40
N ALA A 165 -13.41 12.43 9.14
CA ALA A 165 -14.04 13.30 8.14
C ALA A 165 -15.50 12.90 7.86
N LEU A 166 -15.79 11.60 7.69
CA LEU A 166 -17.17 11.12 7.49
C LEU A 166 -18.06 11.42 8.69
N ILE A 167 -17.53 11.29 9.91
CA ILE A 167 -18.26 11.65 11.14
C ILE A 167 -18.56 13.15 11.15
N ARG A 168 -17.57 14.02 10.90
CA ARG A 168 -17.77 15.48 10.81
C ARG A 168 -18.83 15.85 9.77
N ASP A 169 -18.77 15.25 8.58
CA ASP A 169 -19.76 15.48 7.52
C ASP A 169 -21.17 15.04 7.95
N SER A 170 -21.27 13.89 8.62
CA SER A 170 -22.54 13.38 9.12
C SER A 170 -23.15 14.32 10.18
N LEU A 171 -22.33 14.82 11.11
CA LEU A 171 -22.78 15.76 12.15
C LEU A 171 -23.16 17.11 11.57
N ALA A 172 -22.39 17.63 10.62
CA ALA A 172 -22.73 18.85 9.90
C ALA A 172 -24.10 18.70 9.22
N ARG A 173 -24.36 17.53 8.61
CA ARG A 173 -25.66 17.21 8.02
C ARG A 173 -26.78 17.14 9.06
N VAL A 174 -26.56 16.50 10.21
CA VAL A 174 -27.60 16.44 11.26
C VAL A 174 -27.87 17.83 11.85
N ARG A 175 -26.83 18.65 12.07
CA ARG A 175 -26.99 20.05 12.51
C ARG A 175 -27.76 20.90 11.52
N LEU A 176 -27.53 20.69 10.21
CA LEU A 176 -28.28 21.37 9.15
C LEU A 176 -29.76 20.96 9.13
N LEU A 177 -30.06 19.68 9.35
CA LEU A 177 -31.42 19.14 9.35
C LEU A 177 -32.19 19.42 10.66
N ASN A 178 -31.48 19.52 11.78
CA ASN A 178 -32.04 19.70 13.12
C ASN A 178 -31.29 20.81 13.88
N PRO A 179 -31.55 22.10 13.58
CA PRO A 179 -30.80 23.22 14.14
C PRO A 179 -30.96 23.39 15.67
N GLY A 180 -31.96 22.74 16.28
CA GLY A 180 -32.22 22.81 17.72
C GLY A 180 -31.56 21.73 18.58
N ILE A 181 -30.97 20.69 17.99
CA ILE A 181 -30.39 19.57 18.74
C ILE A 181 -28.89 19.81 18.93
N LYS A 182 -28.47 20.04 20.17
CA LYS A 182 -27.06 20.07 20.55
C LYS A 182 -26.51 18.65 20.55
N ILE A 183 -25.97 18.23 19.41
CA ILE A 183 -25.23 16.96 19.32
C ILE A 183 -23.81 17.22 19.81
N GLU A 184 -23.42 16.51 20.86
CA GLU A 184 -22.05 16.49 21.37
C GLU A 184 -21.10 16.14 20.22
N SER A 185 -20.04 16.94 20.06
CA SER A 185 -19.03 16.61 19.08
C SER A 185 -18.34 15.33 19.55
N PRO A 186 -18.26 14.27 18.72
CA PRO A 186 -17.47 13.12 19.05
C PRO A 186 -16.04 13.58 19.29
N MET A 187 -15.44 13.00 20.32
CA MET A 187 -14.08 13.29 20.72
C MET A 187 -13.15 13.10 19.52
N GLU A 188 -12.43 14.17 19.16
CA GLU A 188 -11.42 14.07 18.12
C GLU A 188 -10.24 13.29 18.68
N LEU A 189 -9.79 12.26 17.96
CA LEU A 189 -8.56 11.55 18.32
C LEU A 189 -7.40 12.56 18.30
N GLU A 190 -6.86 12.90 19.47
CA GLU A 190 -5.76 13.86 19.62
C GLU A 190 -4.57 13.49 18.74
N LEU A 191 -4.36 12.18 18.59
CA LEU A 191 -3.37 11.55 17.71
C LEU A 191 -3.42 12.06 16.26
N LEU A 192 -4.60 12.45 15.74
CA LEU A 192 -4.77 12.88 14.36
C LEU A 192 -4.61 14.39 14.17
N ALA A 193 -4.49 15.16 15.25
CA ALA A 193 -4.36 16.61 15.18
C ALA A 193 -3.07 17.01 14.45
N ASP A 194 -3.12 18.15 13.75
CA ASP A 194 -1.93 18.69 13.09
C ASP A 194 -0.93 19.15 14.16
N ARG A 195 0.34 18.73 14.00
CA ARG A 195 1.43 19.09 14.91
C ARG A 195 2.39 20.06 14.24
N LYS A 196 3.06 20.87 15.04
CA LYS A 196 4.20 21.68 14.59
C LYS A 196 5.43 20.79 14.41
N ARG A 197 6.17 20.98 13.32
CA ARG A 197 7.47 20.31 13.10
C ARG A 197 8.53 20.93 14.00
N SER A 198 9.49 20.12 14.45
CA SER A 198 10.64 20.63 15.18
C SER A 198 11.61 21.35 14.21
N LYS A 199 12.48 22.22 14.74
CA LYS A 199 13.51 22.89 13.94
C LYS A 199 14.43 21.89 13.22
N SER A 200 14.84 20.83 13.92
CA SER A 200 15.68 19.76 13.35
C SER A 200 14.99 18.98 12.23
N GLU A 201 13.68 18.73 12.36
CA GLU A 201 12.88 18.07 11.31
C GLU A 201 12.79 18.95 10.05
N ILE A 202 12.64 20.26 10.23
CA ILE A 202 12.61 21.23 9.11
C ILE A 202 13.97 21.26 8.40
N GLU A 203 15.07 21.27 9.15
CA GLU A 203 16.42 21.27 8.58
C GLU A 203 16.74 19.96 7.85
N GLU A 204 16.38 18.80 8.42
CA GLU A 204 16.54 17.51 7.75
C GLU A 204 15.71 17.44 6.46
N LEU A 205 14.49 18.01 6.45
CA LEU A 205 13.68 18.12 5.24
C LEU A 205 14.35 18.98 4.19
N ARG A 206 14.84 20.17 4.56
CA ARG A 206 15.55 21.09 3.65
C ARG A 206 16.79 20.44 3.05
N SER A 207 17.55 19.67 3.85
CA SER A 207 18.76 18.97 3.36
C SER A 207 18.47 17.93 2.27
N LYS A 208 17.24 17.42 2.19
CA LYS A 208 16.82 16.36 1.25
C LYS A 208 16.08 16.89 0.03
N ILE A 209 15.72 18.18 0.02
CA ILE A 209 14.90 18.78 -1.04
C ILE A 209 15.79 19.71 -1.87
N MET A 210 15.79 19.52 -3.19
CA MET A 210 16.24 20.53 -4.15
C MET A 210 15.05 21.42 -4.48
N GLU A 211 15.08 22.66 -4.03
CA GLU A 211 14.01 23.64 -4.30
C GLU A 211 14.34 24.44 -5.56
N PHE A 212 13.41 24.46 -6.52
CA PHE A 212 13.52 25.30 -7.72
C PHE A 212 13.11 26.76 -7.46
N LYS A 213 12.36 27.00 -6.37
CA LYS A 213 11.94 28.33 -5.87
C LYS A 213 11.77 28.25 -4.35
N ASP A 214 12.16 29.32 -3.66
CA ASP A 214 11.95 29.47 -2.23
C ASP A 214 10.45 29.40 -1.92
N LYS A 215 10.05 28.43 -1.10
CA LYS A 215 8.69 28.35 -0.56
C LYS A 215 8.59 29.12 0.74
N PRO A 216 7.41 29.69 1.06
CA PRO A 216 7.23 30.37 2.33
C PRO A 216 7.40 29.39 3.51
N ASP A 217 8.03 29.85 4.58
CA ASP A 217 8.43 29.03 5.73
C ASP A 217 7.26 28.26 6.38
N ASN A 218 6.06 28.82 6.32
CA ASN A 218 4.84 28.22 6.87
C ASN A 218 4.50 26.86 6.25
N VAL A 219 4.91 26.58 5.02
CA VAL A 219 4.67 25.30 4.32
C VAL A 219 5.32 24.14 5.07
N TYR A 220 6.46 24.38 5.72
CA TYR A 220 7.22 23.35 6.43
C TYR A 220 6.92 23.29 7.93
N GLN A 221 6.21 24.27 8.49
CA GLN A 221 5.96 24.35 9.93
C GLN A 221 4.92 23.35 10.43
N ILE A 222 3.93 23.00 9.61
CA ILE A 222 2.81 22.14 10.00
C ILE A 222 2.91 20.78 9.33
N THR A 223 2.74 19.72 10.12
CA THR A 223 2.60 18.35 9.61
C THR A 223 1.40 17.67 10.22
N GLN A 224 0.80 16.77 9.46
CA GLN A 224 -0.27 15.93 9.98
C GLN A 224 0.27 15.04 11.11
N GLY A 225 -0.45 14.98 12.23
CA GLY A 225 -0.22 14.00 13.28
C GLY A 225 -0.53 12.58 12.81
N GLY A 226 -0.45 11.62 13.72
CA GLY A 226 -0.89 10.25 13.48
C GLY A 226 -0.32 9.31 14.53
N LEU A 227 -0.65 8.03 14.38
CA LEU A 227 -0.19 6.98 15.29
C LEU A 227 1.34 7.03 15.47
N ALA A 228 1.83 6.67 16.66
CA ALA A 228 3.26 6.58 16.95
C ALA A 228 3.97 5.67 15.93
N GLY A 229 5.24 5.94 15.64
CA GLY A 229 6.00 5.06 14.77
C GLY A 229 7.50 5.29 14.84
N GLY A 230 8.25 4.23 14.60
CA GLY A 230 9.70 4.20 14.62
C GLY A 230 10.34 4.59 13.29
N ARG A 231 11.66 4.78 13.34
CA ARG A 231 12.49 5.00 12.15
C ARG A 231 12.89 3.64 11.56
N PRO A 232 12.73 3.42 10.24
CA PRO A 232 13.23 2.21 9.65
C PRO A 232 14.78 2.25 9.66
N PRO A 233 15.45 1.09 9.71
CA PRO A 233 16.90 1.05 9.61
C PRO A 233 17.36 1.74 8.31
N PRO A 234 18.55 2.36 8.31
CA PRO A 234 19.06 3.01 7.11
C PRO A 234 19.11 2.00 5.95
N PRO A 235 18.81 2.44 4.72
CA PRO A 235 18.90 1.58 3.57
C PRO A 235 20.32 1.01 3.47
N ARG A 236 20.43 -0.26 3.09
CA ARG A 236 21.73 -0.88 2.80
C ARG A 236 22.48 -0.01 1.78
N LYS A 237 23.81 0.09 1.93
CA LYS A 237 24.67 0.80 0.98
C LYS A 237 24.33 0.34 -0.44
N ARG A 238 24.11 1.31 -1.32
CA ARG A 238 23.87 1.03 -2.74
C ARG A 238 25.11 0.32 -3.28
N LYS A 239 24.93 -0.87 -3.82
CA LYS A 239 26.01 -1.59 -4.50
C LYS A 239 26.22 -0.94 -5.86
N ASP A 240 27.47 -0.88 -6.30
CA ASP A 240 27.79 -0.46 -7.66
C ASP A 240 27.14 -1.41 -8.67
N PHE A 241 26.80 -0.88 -9.84
CA PHE A 241 26.18 -1.66 -10.90
C PHE A 241 27.21 -2.66 -11.45
N PRO A 242 27.00 -3.99 -11.27
CA PRO A 242 28.02 -4.99 -11.59
C PRO A 242 28.01 -5.32 -13.09
N THR A 243 28.48 -4.38 -13.91
CA THR A 243 28.41 -4.44 -15.38
C THR A 243 28.97 -5.76 -15.94
N GLN A 244 30.12 -6.22 -15.44
CA GLN A 244 30.77 -7.44 -15.94
C GLN A 244 29.93 -8.70 -15.69
N HIS A 245 29.40 -8.86 -14.47
CA HIS A 245 28.57 -10.02 -14.12
C HIS A 245 27.24 -10.02 -14.88
N ILE A 246 26.66 -8.84 -15.10
CA ILE A 246 25.40 -8.70 -15.84
C ILE A 246 25.60 -9.06 -17.32
N LEU A 247 26.69 -8.63 -17.94
CA LEU A 247 26.96 -8.97 -19.34
C LEU A 247 27.14 -10.48 -19.54
N ALA A 248 27.85 -11.15 -18.63
CA ALA A 248 28.00 -12.60 -18.65
C ALA A 248 26.64 -13.33 -18.48
N LEU A 249 25.77 -12.82 -17.59
CA LEU A 249 24.42 -13.35 -17.42
C LEU A 249 23.60 -13.21 -18.71
N ILE A 250 23.55 -12.00 -19.27
CA ILE A 250 22.73 -11.65 -20.46
C ILE A 250 23.15 -12.47 -21.70
N GLN A 251 24.43 -12.82 -21.82
CA GLN A 251 24.90 -13.62 -22.94
C GLN A 251 24.30 -15.02 -22.97
N ASN A 252 24.03 -15.61 -21.80
CA ASN A 252 23.53 -16.97 -21.63
C ASN A 252 21.99 -17.06 -21.57
N LEU A 253 21.28 -15.93 -21.62
CA LEU A 253 19.82 -15.90 -21.59
C LEU A 253 19.20 -16.19 -22.95
N ASP A 254 18.00 -16.77 -22.92
CA ASP A 254 17.17 -16.97 -24.11
C ASP A 254 16.84 -15.63 -24.80
N PRO A 255 16.57 -15.62 -26.12
CA PRO A 255 16.41 -14.38 -26.88
C PRO A 255 15.37 -13.41 -26.31
N LEU A 256 14.23 -13.90 -25.78
CA LEU A 256 13.20 -13.04 -25.19
C LEU A 256 13.67 -12.45 -23.85
N GLU A 257 14.18 -13.30 -22.97
CA GLU A 257 14.66 -12.91 -21.64
C GLU A 257 15.83 -11.95 -21.74
N LYS A 258 16.71 -12.17 -22.72
CA LYS A 258 17.83 -11.30 -23.08
C LYS A 258 17.36 -9.89 -23.44
N VAL A 259 16.36 -9.76 -24.31
CA VAL A 259 15.79 -8.46 -24.70
C VAL A 259 15.16 -7.75 -23.50
N VAL A 260 14.42 -8.48 -22.66
CA VAL A 260 13.80 -7.95 -21.43
C VAL A 260 14.86 -7.51 -20.43
N ALA A 261 15.90 -8.31 -20.21
CA ALA A 261 17.01 -7.98 -19.31
C ALA A 261 17.78 -6.75 -19.80
N LEU A 262 18.04 -6.64 -21.11
CA LEU A 262 18.72 -5.48 -21.70
C LEU A 262 17.90 -4.19 -21.54
N LEU A 263 16.57 -4.25 -21.65
CA LEU A 263 15.69 -3.12 -21.41
C LEU A 263 15.71 -2.66 -19.94
N GLN A 264 15.76 -3.60 -18.99
CA GLN A 264 15.82 -3.28 -17.55
C GLN A 264 17.19 -2.74 -17.15
N CYS A 265 18.27 -3.43 -17.55
CA CYS A 265 19.64 -3.08 -17.21
C CYS A 265 20.11 -1.82 -17.94
N GLY A 266 19.89 -1.74 -19.25
CA GLY A 266 20.37 -0.65 -20.11
C GLY A 266 19.44 0.56 -20.15
N GLY A 267 18.13 0.34 -20.10
CA GLY A 267 17.11 1.39 -20.21
C GLY A 267 16.56 1.91 -18.88
N SER A 268 17.01 1.34 -17.75
CA SER A 268 16.50 1.66 -16.41
C SER A 268 14.95 1.60 -16.36
N LEU A 269 14.40 0.58 -17.02
CA LEU A 269 12.97 0.35 -17.09
C LEU A 269 12.50 -0.53 -15.96
N ARG A 270 11.32 -0.21 -15.41
CA ARG A 270 10.63 -1.11 -14.48
C ARG A 270 10.11 -2.32 -15.25
N GLN A 271 10.01 -3.47 -14.58
CA GLN A 271 9.47 -4.68 -15.20
C GLN A 271 8.11 -4.44 -15.88
N SER A 272 7.20 -3.73 -15.21
CA SER A 272 5.89 -3.38 -15.78
C SER A 272 5.98 -2.52 -17.04
N GLU A 273 6.94 -1.60 -17.10
CA GLU A 273 7.18 -0.76 -18.28
C GLU A 273 7.74 -1.60 -19.43
N THR A 274 8.74 -2.46 -19.16
CA THR A 274 9.34 -3.37 -20.14
C THR A 274 8.32 -4.28 -20.80
N TRP A 275 7.43 -4.88 -20.01
CA TRP A 275 6.37 -5.76 -20.53
C TRP A 275 5.28 -5.02 -21.32
N SER A 276 5.15 -3.71 -21.14
CA SER A 276 4.13 -2.90 -21.83
C SER A 276 4.61 -2.36 -23.18
N ILE A 277 5.90 -2.51 -23.51
CA ILE A 277 6.47 -2.03 -24.79
C ILE A 277 5.89 -2.81 -25.96
N LYS A 278 5.46 -2.09 -26.99
CA LYS A 278 4.95 -2.67 -28.23
C LYS A 278 6.02 -2.63 -29.31
N LYS A 279 5.95 -3.54 -30.29
CA LYS A 279 6.84 -3.53 -31.46
C LYS A 279 6.80 -2.18 -32.20
N SER A 280 5.65 -1.50 -32.20
CA SER A 280 5.45 -0.18 -32.81
C SER A 280 6.11 0.99 -32.07
N ASP A 281 6.66 0.74 -30.89
CA ASP A 281 7.39 1.71 -30.06
C ASP A 281 8.92 1.63 -30.25
N ILE A 282 9.39 0.64 -31.03
CA ILE A 282 10.82 0.43 -31.32
C ILE A 282 11.09 0.85 -32.76
N ASN A 283 12.00 1.80 -32.95
CA ASN A 283 12.51 2.17 -34.27
C ASN A 283 13.90 1.56 -34.46
N LEU A 284 14.00 0.57 -35.35
CA LEU A 284 15.25 -0.12 -35.66
C LEU A 284 16.24 0.76 -36.45
N ALA A 285 15.74 1.66 -37.32
CA ALA A 285 16.58 2.52 -38.15
C ALA A 285 17.28 3.59 -37.31
N GLU A 286 16.53 4.26 -36.44
CA GLU A 286 17.06 5.31 -35.55
C GLU A 286 17.68 4.76 -34.27
N ARG A 287 17.51 3.45 -34.00
CA ARG A 287 17.89 2.80 -32.74
C ARG A 287 17.31 3.52 -31.53
N THR A 288 16.02 3.84 -31.59
CA THR A 288 15.27 4.52 -30.54
C THR A 288 14.13 3.63 -30.02
N ILE A 289 13.80 3.80 -28.74
CA ILE A 289 12.74 3.06 -28.05
C ILE A 289 11.88 4.08 -27.32
N ARG A 290 10.55 3.96 -27.46
CA ARG A 290 9.58 4.78 -26.75
C ARG A 290 8.90 3.97 -25.66
N VAL A 291 8.68 4.61 -24.51
CA VAL A 291 8.02 4.01 -23.35
C VAL A 291 6.90 4.93 -22.91
N GLU A 292 5.82 4.36 -22.39
CA GLU A 292 4.69 5.12 -21.85
C GLU A 292 5.16 6.01 -20.68
N ASP A 293 4.83 7.30 -20.76
CA ASP A 293 5.15 8.29 -19.73
C ASP A 293 3.91 9.16 -19.45
N PRO A 294 2.86 8.60 -18.82
CA PRO A 294 1.57 9.28 -18.69
C PRO A 294 1.62 10.53 -17.80
N ASN A 295 2.66 10.66 -16.97
CA ASN A 295 2.81 11.76 -16.02
C ASN A 295 3.94 12.73 -16.41
N TYR A 296 4.53 12.60 -17.60
CA TYR A 296 5.62 13.46 -18.08
C TYR A 296 6.81 13.53 -17.12
N LEU A 297 7.13 12.40 -16.46
CA LEU A 297 8.21 12.33 -15.49
C LEU A 297 9.58 12.19 -16.17
N ARG A 298 9.62 11.63 -17.38
CA ARG A 298 10.83 11.44 -18.18
C ARG A 298 11.02 12.58 -19.18
N ASP A 299 9.93 13.06 -19.78
CA ASP A 299 9.95 14.21 -20.68
C ASP A 299 8.87 15.25 -20.32
N PRO A 300 9.20 16.23 -19.46
CA PRO A 300 8.29 17.31 -19.06
C PRO A 300 7.91 18.26 -20.22
N SER A 301 8.71 18.28 -21.28
CA SER A 301 8.55 19.16 -22.44
C SER A 301 7.60 18.59 -23.49
N ALA A 302 7.35 17.28 -23.48
CA ALA A 302 6.48 16.57 -24.42
C ALA A 302 4.96 16.81 -24.24
N LYS A 303 4.55 17.97 -23.70
CA LYS A 303 3.12 18.34 -23.58
C LYS A 303 2.46 18.55 -24.94
N GLU A 304 3.24 18.81 -25.97
CA GLU A 304 2.76 19.12 -27.31
C GLU A 304 2.73 17.86 -28.17
N LEU A 305 1.51 17.37 -28.42
CA LEU A 305 1.10 16.26 -29.28
C LEU A 305 1.51 14.83 -28.82
N PRO A 306 0.53 14.00 -28.39
CA PRO A 306 0.78 12.62 -28.00
C PRO A 306 1.12 11.75 -29.23
N PHE A 307 2.17 10.93 -29.12
CA PHE A 307 2.55 9.99 -30.18
C PHE A 307 1.51 8.88 -30.32
N LYS A 308 0.85 8.83 -31.49
CA LYS A 308 -0.23 7.85 -31.77
C LYS A 308 -1.31 7.86 -30.67
N GLY A 309 -1.64 9.05 -30.16
CA GLY A 309 -2.62 9.23 -29.09
C GLY A 309 -2.19 8.74 -27.69
N ARG A 310 -0.92 8.33 -27.51
CA ARG A 310 -0.34 7.96 -26.22
C ARG A 310 0.74 8.95 -25.80
N THR A 311 0.82 9.21 -24.49
CA THR A 311 1.93 9.98 -23.91
C THR A 311 3.13 9.04 -23.74
N THR A 312 4.17 9.23 -24.54
CA THR A 312 5.37 8.39 -24.55
C THR A 312 6.63 9.25 -24.53
N ALA A 313 7.68 8.78 -23.85
CA ALA A 313 9.01 9.40 -23.85
C ALA A 313 10.04 8.49 -24.53
N ILE A 314 11.07 9.09 -25.14
CA ILE A 314 12.22 8.37 -25.68
C ILE A 314 13.12 7.98 -24.50
N ILE A 315 13.60 6.73 -24.50
CA ILE A 315 14.53 6.26 -23.47
C ILE A 315 15.97 6.27 -24.01
N TYR A 316 16.89 6.64 -23.13
CA TYR A 316 18.32 6.60 -23.39
C TYR A 316 18.89 5.31 -22.79
N MET A 317 19.48 4.48 -23.65
CA MET A 317 20.25 3.31 -23.23
C MET A 317 21.74 3.61 -23.36
N PHE A 318 22.51 3.21 -22.35
CA PHE A 318 23.97 3.35 -22.37
C PHE A 318 24.64 2.20 -23.11
N GLU A 319 25.83 2.44 -23.66
CA GLU A 319 26.66 1.37 -24.25
C GLU A 319 27.32 0.54 -23.14
N PRO A 320 27.52 -0.78 -23.34
CA PRO A 320 27.28 -1.58 -24.54
C PRO A 320 25.83 -2.14 -24.68
N PHE A 321 24.95 -1.83 -23.72
CA PHE A 321 23.61 -2.43 -23.64
C PHE A 321 22.71 -2.04 -24.80
N LYS A 322 22.85 -0.81 -25.31
CA LYS A 322 22.13 -0.34 -26.49
C LYS A 322 22.44 -1.20 -27.71
N ARG A 323 23.73 -1.40 -28.03
CA ARG A 323 24.14 -2.25 -29.15
C ARG A 323 23.63 -3.69 -28.98
N LEU A 324 23.84 -4.27 -27.81
CA LEU A 324 23.41 -5.66 -27.53
C LEU A 324 21.89 -5.85 -27.67
N PHE A 325 21.09 -4.83 -27.34
CA PHE A 325 19.64 -4.87 -27.49
C PHE A 325 19.23 -4.94 -28.96
N PHE A 326 19.75 -4.03 -29.80
CA PHE A 326 19.40 -4.02 -31.22
C PHE A 326 19.97 -5.24 -31.96
N ASP A 327 21.15 -5.73 -31.56
CA ASP A 327 21.71 -6.96 -32.10
C ASP A 327 20.86 -8.19 -31.72
N ALA A 328 20.35 -8.26 -30.48
CA ALA A 328 19.46 -9.34 -30.05
C ALA A 328 18.09 -9.29 -30.73
N LEU A 329 17.58 -8.08 -31.01
CA LEU A 329 16.30 -7.87 -31.67
C LEU A 329 16.36 -8.14 -33.19
N GLY A 330 17.50 -7.84 -33.82
CA GLY A 330 17.72 -8.04 -35.27
C GLY A 330 18.05 -9.48 -35.68
N ARG A 331 18.37 -10.36 -34.72
CA ARG A 331 18.63 -11.81 -34.95
C ARG A 331 17.37 -12.68 -34.94
N ARG A 332 16.18 -12.07 -34.98
CA ARG A 332 14.89 -12.76 -34.98
C ARG A 332 14.20 -12.72 -36.33
#